data_AF-A0AB38SFV0-F1
#
_entry.id   AF-A0AB38SFV0-F1
#
_cell.length_a   1.000
_cell.length_b   1.000
_cell.length_c   1.000
_cell.angle_alpha   90.00
_cell.angle_beta   90.00
_cell.angle_gamma   90.00
#
_symmetry.space_group_name_H-M   'P 1'
#
loop_
_entity.id
_entity.type
_entity.pdbx_description
1 polymer ?
#
loop_
_entity_poly.entity_id
_entity_poly.type
_entity_poly.pdbx_seq_one_letter_code
_entity_poly.pdbx_strand_id
1 'polypeptide(L)'
;MIKATQTSGFLMHLRVGGCDDKQFREVLKLTESFVLRRHVCRERSNDTETLFARLCGVDPKNPLEATKKAYRELCPTDEKFKAEFAEAAFTSNLIERARYCLERIEASKHGKHDELQVLGATDVHVEHIMPQKIKTKKVKEELGDWVTYLGSNAESQHPKFVDRIGNLTLFAGALNIGASNNPFARKKAAYKESSIILTNELTKRSNFKFRDIEKRSGELSEIAVELWPRP
;
A
#
# COMPACT_ATOMS: atom_id res chain seq x y z
N MET A 1 -0.25 -6.34 9.47
CA MET A 1 0.48 -5.45 10.43
C MET A 1 1.98 -5.35 10.07
N ILE A 2 2.52 -4.13 9.89
CA ILE A 2 3.96 -3.91 9.69
C ILE A 2 4.71 -4.23 10.99
N LYS A 3 5.50 -5.31 11.02
CA LYS A 3 6.37 -5.63 12.17
C LYS A 3 7.53 -4.63 12.23
N ALA A 4 7.37 -3.57 13.01
CA ALA A 4 8.37 -2.52 13.21
C ALA A 4 9.11 -2.70 14.56
N THR A 5 9.63 -3.89 14.84
CA THR A 5 10.27 -4.21 16.14
C THR A 5 11.45 -3.30 16.46
N GLN A 6 12.18 -2.85 15.43
CA GLN A 6 13.33 -1.94 15.56
C GLN A 6 12.95 -0.56 16.13
N THR A 7 11.70 -0.12 15.99
CA THR A 7 11.27 1.21 16.50
C THR A 7 10.85 1.17 17.96
N SER A 8 10.57 -0.03 18.49
CA SER A 8 9.90 -0.18 19.80
C SER A 8 10.74 0.39 20.94
N GLY A 9 12.05 0.16 20.94
CA GLY A 9 12.95 0.70 21.97
C GLY A 9 12.94 2.22 22.03
N PHE A 10 13.04 2.88 20.88
CA PHE A 10 12.98 4.34 20.78
C PHE A 10 11.62 4.90 21.22
N LEU A 11 10.52 4.33 20.72
CA LEU A 11 9.18 4.81 21.07
C LEU A 11 8.86 4.58 22.57
N MET A 12 9.30 3.47 23.14
CA MET A 12 9.19 3.22 24.59
C MET A 12 10.04 4.18 25.40
N HIS A 13 11.28 4.45 24.98
CA HIS A 13 12.16 5.44 25.62
C HIS A 13 11.49 6.81 25.71
N LEU A 14 10.90 7.29 24.60
CA LEU A 14 10.15 8.55 24.60
C LEU A 14 8.96 8.50 25.57
N ARG A 15 8.18 7.41 25.54
CA ARG A 15 6.95 7.33 26.34
C ARG A 15 7.25 7.26 27.84
N VAL A 16 8.20 6.43 28.25
CA VAL A 16 8.63 6.28 29.65
C VAL A 16 9.37 7.53 30.13
N GLY A 17 10.12 8.19 29.24
CA GLY A 17 10.86 9.42 29.53
C GLY A 17 10.00 10.67 29.69
N GLY A 18 8.67 10.57 29.58
CA GLY A 18 7.76 11.69 29.80
C GLY A 18 7.63 12.64 28.61
N CYS A 19 7.81 12.13 27.39
CA CYS A 19 7.51 12.87 26.16
C CYS A 19 6.03 13.29 26.15
N ASP A 20 5.77 14.56 25.82
CA ASP A 20 4.39 15.05 25.77
C ASP A 20 3.61 14.38 24.62
N ASP A 21 2.30 14.22 24.80
CA ASP A 21 1.48 13.49 23.83
C ASP A 21 1.46 14.13 22.43
N LYS A 22 1.68 15.45 22.32
CA LYS A 22 1.68 16.15 21.03
C LYS A 22 2.97 15.84 20.26
N GLN A 23 4.12 15.98 20.91
CA GLN A 23 5.43 15.59 20.38
C GLN A 23 5.47 14.10 20.05
N PHE A 24 4.96 13.25 20.94
CA PHE A 24 4.93 11.80 20.73
C PHE A 24 4.10 11.44 19.49
N ARG A 25 2.92 12.05 19.31
CA ARG A 25 2.10 11.86 18.10
C ARG A 25 2.81 12.33 16.83
N GLU A 26 3.54 13.43 16.88
CA GLU A 26 4.32 13.92 15.74
C GLU A 26 5.48 12.97 15.41
N VAL A 27 6.23 12.49 16.42
CA VAL A 27 7.27 11.48 16.24
C VAL A 27 6.68 10.20 15.63
N LEU A 28 5.54 9.71 16.12
CA LEU A 28 4.89 8.51 15.56
C LEU A 28 4.58 8.66 14.07
N LYS A 29 4.04 9.80 13.64
CA LYS A 29 3.76 10.08 12.22
C LYS A 29 5.05 10.12 11.39
N LEU A 30 6.10 10.75 11.92
CA LEU A 30 7.41 10.79 11.25
C LEU A 30 8.02 9.40 11.15
N THR A 31 7.94 8.59 12.20
CA THR A 31 8.44 7.21 12.24
C THR A 31 7.67 6.32 11.26
N GLU A 32 6.34 6.45 11.20
CA GLU A 32 5.48 5.73 10.25
C GLU A 32 5.90 6.01 8.80
N SER A 33 6.00 7.30 8.42
CA SER A 33 6.48 7.72 7.10
C SER A 33 7.88 7.18 6.80
N PHE A 34 8.82 7.38 7.72
CA PHE A 34 10.21 6.96 7.56
C PHE A 34 10.35 5.45 7.32
N VAL A 35 9.70 4.63 8.16
CA VAL A 35 9.77 3.17 8.06
C VAL A 35 9.11 2.66 6.78
N LEU A 36 7.95 3.20 6.40
CA LEU A 36 7.28 2.79 5.18
C LEU A 36 8.13 3.12 3.94
N ARG A 37 8.65 4.35 3.85
CA ARG A 37 9.47 4.78 2.72
C ARG A 37 10.73 3.93 2.57
N ARG A 38 11.47 3.70 3.66
CA ARG A 38 12.64 2.82 3.63
C ARG A 38 12.28 1.40 3.23
N HIS A 39 11.14 0.89 3.67
CA HIS A 39 10.69 -0.45 3.31
C HIS A 39 10.38 -0.57 1.81
N VAL A 40 9.57 0.34 1.27
CA VAL A 40 9.20 0.35 -0.16
C VAL A 40 10.44 0.53 -1.04
N CYS A 41 11.35 1.42 -0.66
CA CYS A 41 12.61 1.67 -1.36
C CYS A 41 13.69 0.61 -1.12
N ARG A 42 13.37 -0.47 -0.39
CA ARG A 42 14.27 -1.61 -0.11
C ARG A 42 15.60 -1.18 0.52
N GLU A 43 15.55 -0.18 1.38
CA GLU A 43 16.73 0.31 2.08
C GLU A 43 17.28 -0.71 3.08
N ARG A 44 18.58 -0.62 3.36
CA ARG A 44 19.27 -1.57 4.24
C ARG A 44 18.71 -1.53 5.66
N SER A 45 18.44 -2.70 6.22
CA SER A 45 17.87 -2.82 7.57
C SER A 45 18.89 -2.47 8.67
N ASN A 46 20.18 -2.74 8.46
CA ASN A 46 21.23 -2.47 9.46
C ASN A 46 21.37 -0.97 9.78
N ASP A 47 21.27 -0.10 8.77
CA ASP A 47 21.31 1.35 8.98
C ASP A 47 20.10 1.83 9.78
N THR A 48 18.97 1.14 9.65
CA THR A 48 17.73 1.46 10.36
C THR A 48 17.85 1.08 11.83
N GLU A 49 18.42 -0.09 12.14
CA GLU A 49 18.67 -0.53 13.51
C GLU A 49 19.67 0.38 14.23
N THR A 50 20.77 0.71 13.55
CA THR A 50 21.80 1.64 14.08
C THR A 50 21.20 3.02 14.36
N LEU A 51 20.33 3.51 13.48
CA LEU A 51 19.62 4.77 13.66
C LEU A 51 18.73 4.76 14.91
N PHE A 52 17.90 3.72 15.09
CA PHE A 52 17.00 3.66 16.24
C PHE A 52 17.76 3.48 17.55
N ALA A 53 18.86 2.74 17.56
CA ALA A 53 19.76 2.66 18.72
C ALA A 53 20.32 4.04 19.10
N ARG A 54 20.76 4.83 18.11
CA ARG A 54 21.20 6.22 18.32
C ARG A 54 20.09 7.11 18.85
N LEU A 55 18.86 6.94 18.35
CA LEU A 55 17.70 7.72 18.78
C LEU A 55 17.27 7.43 20.23
N CYS A 56 17.61 6.28 20.81
CA CYS A 56 17.42 6.02 22.24
C CYS A 56 18.26 6.96 23.15
N GLY A 57 19.26 7.66 22.61
CA GLY A 57 20.02 8.68 23.35
C GLY A 57 19.42 10.09 23.31
N VAL A 58 18.31 10.29 22.58
CA VAL A 58 17.66 11.60 22.46
C VAL A 58 16.89 11.95 23.74
N ASP A 59 16.89 13.23 24.12
CA ASP A 59 16.10 13.74 25.24
C ASP A 59 14.58 13.52 24.98
N PRO A 60 13.90 12.71 25.79
CA PRO A 60 12.47 12.47 25.67
C PRO A 60 11.60 13.73 25.74
N LYS A 61 12.07 14.79 26.41
CA LYS A 61 11.33 16.05 26.58
C LYS A 61 11.43 16.97 25.37
N ASN A 62 12.39 16.73 24.48
CA ASN A 62 12.55 17.49 23.25
C ASN A 62 13.06 16.64 22.08
N PRO A 63 12.29 15.63 21.64
CA PRO A 63 12.81 14.63 20.70
C PRO A 63 12.74 15.05 19.23
N LEU A 64 11.95 16.07 18.89
CA LEU A 64 11.56 16.36 17.51
C LEU A 64 12.73 16.75 16.60
N GLU A 65 13.54 17.73 17.01
CA GLU A 65 14.63 18.23 16.17
C GLU A 65 15.68 17.16 15.87
N ALA A 66 16.09 16.42 16.90
CA ALA A 66 17.04 15.31 16.74
C ALA A 66 16.45 14.19 15.86
N THR A 67 15.18 13.85 16.05
CA THR A 67 14.50 12.81 15.26
C THR A 67 14.36 13.21 13.79
N LYS A 68 13.91 14.44 13.50
CA LYS A 68 13.78 14.95 12.13
C LYS A 68 15.13 14.96 11.42
N LYS A 69 16.19 15.46 12.08
CA LYS A 69 17.55 15.45 11.52
C LYS A 69 18.00 14.03 11.19
N ALA A 70 17.85 13.11 12.14
CA ALA A 70 18.26 11.72 11.98
C ALA A 70 17.49 11.01 10.85
N TYR A 71 16.19 11.27 10.70
CA TYR A 71 15.40 10.70 9.61
C TYR A 71 15.75 11.31 8.25
N ARG A 72 16.01 12.62 8.16
CA ARG A 72 16.41 13.29 6.91
C ARG A 72 17.65 12.67 6.27
N GLU A 73 18.61 12.24 7.08
CA GLU A 73 19.87 11.61 6.65
C GLU A 73 19.63 10.29 5.90
N LEU A 74 18.61 9.53 6.30
CA LEU A 74 18.39 8.14 5.86
C LEU A 74 17.05 7.92 5.13
N CYS A 75 16.21 8.95 5.03
CA CYS A 75 14.91 8.84 4.36
C CYS A 75 15.09 8.94 2.83
N PRO A 76 14.52 8.01 2.06
CA PRO A 76 14.46 8.12 0.60
C PRO A 76 13.81 9.44 0.15
N THR A 77 14.29 10.01 -0.96
CA THR A 77 13.70 11.21 -1.58
C THR A 77 12.29 10.92 -2.09
N ASP A 78 11.50 11.97 -2.34
CA ASP A 78 10.13 11.83 -2.87
C ASP A 78 10.14 11.18 -4.25
N GLU A 79 11.11 11.52 -5.09
CA GLU A 79 11.26 10.94 -6.42
C GLU A 79 11.55 9.44 -6.36
N LYS A 80 12.48 9.04 -5.47
CA LYS A 80 12.81 7.61 -5.28
C LYS A 80 11.60 6.86 -4.73
N PHE A 81 10.96 7.38 -3.68
CA PHE A 81 9.81 6.74 -3.07
C PHE A 81 8.65 6.57 -4.05
N LYS A 82 8.33 7.62 -4.81
CA LYS A 82 7.28 7.60 -5.83
C LYS A 82 7.52 6.54 -6.91
N ALA A 83 8.75 6.47 -7.43
CA ALA A 83 9.11 5.50 -8.46
C ALA A 83 9.03 4.06 -7.92
N GLU A 84 9.66 3.81 -6.77
CA GLU A 84 9.68 2.48 -6.15
C GLU A 84 8.29 2.04 -5.68
N PHE A 85 7.44 2.94 -5.19
CA PHE A 85 6.08 2.62 -4.79
C PHE A 85 5.21 2.18 -5.97
N ALA A 86 5.36 2.81 -7.14
CA ALA A 86 4.62 2.46 -8.33
C ALA A 86 5.01 1.06 -8.88
N GLU A 87 6.28 0.69 -8.75
CA GLU A 87 6.85 -0.57 -9.25
C GLU A 87 6.92 -1.69 -8.19
N ALA A 88 6.71 -1.38 -6.91
CA ALA A 88 6.80 -2.32 -5.82
C ALA A 88 5.87 -3.53 -6.04
N ALA A 89 6.42 -4.72 -5.83
CA ALA A 89 5.68 -5.97 -5.81
C ALA A 89 5.28 -6.30 -4.37
N PHE A 90 3.99 -6.20 -4.07
CA PHE A 90 3.39 -6.57 -2.80
C PHE A 90 2.94 -8.04 -2.83
N THR A 91 3.92 -8.93 -2.85
CA THR A 91 3.74 -10.39 -2.79
C THR A 91 2.98 -10.84 -1.54
N SER A 92 2.64 -12.14 -1.43
CA SER A 92 1.86 -12.69 -0.31
C SER A 92 2.41 -12.34 1.09
N ASN A 93 3.73 -12.31 1.27
CA ASN A 93 4.38 -11.89 2.52
C ASN A 93 4.36 -10.38 2.79
N LEU A 94 3.98 -9.58 1.79
CA LEU A 94 3.89 -8.12 1.82
C LEU A 94 2.44 -7.62 1.66
N ILE A 95 1.46 -8.52 1.54
CA ILE A 95 0.07 -8.15 1.22
C ILE A 95 -0.55 -7.28 2.31
N GLU A 96 -0.18 -7.51 3.56
CA GLU A 96 -0.57 -6.69 4.71
C GLU A 96 -0.06 -5.26 4.63
N ARG A 97 1.05 -5.04 3.93
CA ARG A 97 1.60 -3.70 3.67
C ARG A 97 0.84 -3.01 2.56
N ALA A 98 0.52 -3.74 1.48
CA ALA A 98 -0.37 -3.22 0.44
C ALA A 98 -1.72 -2.82 1.04
N ARG A 99 -2.29 -3.66 1.91
CA ARG A 99 -3.52 -3.37 2.63
C ARG A 99 -3.43 -2.04 3.37
N TYR A 100 -2.42 -1.89 4.23
CA TYR A 100 -2.21 -0.66 4.99
C TYR A 100 -2.09 0.56 4.06
N CYS A 101 -1.32 0.46 2.97
CA CYS A 101 -1.21 1.56 2.00
C CYS A 101 -2.57 1.91 1.38
N LEU A 102 -3.35 0.91 0.97
CA LEU A 102 -4.68 1.12 0.38
C LEU A 102 -5.67 1.70 1.39
N GLU A 103 -5.64 1.28 2.66
CA GLU A 103 -6.50 1.83 3.72
C GLU A 103 -6.21 3.32 3.96
N ARG A 104 -4.92 3.71 3.94
CA ARG A 104 -4.52 5.11 4.12
C ARG A 104 -4.91 5.98 2.92
N ILE A 105 -4.78 5.45 1.70
CA ILE A 105 -5.23 6.12 0.47
C ILE A 105 -6.76 6.22 0.41
N GLU A 106 -7.47 5.18 0.86
CA GLU A 106 -8.92 5.20 0.96
C GLU A 106 -9.39 6.26 1.97
N ALA A 107 -8.79 6.28 3.17
CA ALA A 107 -9.10 7.27 4.19
C ALA A 107 -8.87 8.71 3.68
N SER A 108 -7.80 8.97 2.93
CA SER A 108 -7.55 10.31 2.39
C SER A 108 -8.58 10.75 1.34
N LYS A 109 -9.27 9.82 0.69
CA LYS A 109 -10.34 10.11 -0.27
C LYS A 109 -11.69 10.44 0.41
N HIS A 110 -11.92 9.95 1.62
CA HIS A 110 -13.13 10.25 2.41
C HIS A 110 -13.09 11.63 3.10
N GLY A 111 -11.95 12.32 3.06
CA GLY A 111 -11.79 13.66 3.64
C GLY A 111 -11.34 13.64 5.10
N LYS A 112 -11.62 14.72 5.84
CA LYS A 112 -11.08 14.94 7.21
C LYS A 112 -11.91 14.29 8.33
N HIS A 113 -13.03 13.65 8.01
CA HIS A 113 -13.91 13.04 9.01
C HIS A 113 -13.55 11.57 9.17
N ASP A 114 -13.01 11.22 10.34
CA ASP A 114 -12.62 9.84 10.71
C ASP A 114 -13.83 8.91 10.96
N GLU A 115 -15.04 9.32 10.58
CA GLU A 115 -16.29 8.57 10.78
C GLU A 115 -16.35 7.28 9.95
N LEU A 116 -15.59 7.23 8.85
CA LEU A 116 -15.54 6.09 7.94
C LEU A 116 -14.20 5.38 8.05
N GLN A 117 -14.24 4.14 8.52
CA GLN A 117 -13.09 3.25 8.57
C GLN A 117 -13.38 1.98 7.77
N VAL A 118 -12.36 1.50 7.06
CA VAL A 118 -12.40 0.20 6.41
C VAL A 118 -12.48 -0.87 7.51
N LEU A 119 -13.45 -1.78 7.40
CA LEU A 119 -13.57 -2.90 8.32
C LEU A 119 -12.29 -3.77 8.29
N GLY A 120 -12.12 -4.59 9.35
CA GLY A 120 -10.93 -5.42 9.53
C GLY A 120 -10.67 -6.40 8.38
N ALA A 121 -9.48 -7.01 8.40
CA ALA A 121 -9.02 -7.94 7.36
C ALA A 121 -9.91 -9.20 7.21
N THR A 122 -10.78 -9.47 8.18
CA THR A 122 -11.81 -10.51 8.16
C THR A 122 -12.94 -10.21 7.18
N ASP A 123 -13.32 -8.93 7.06
CA ASP A 123 -14.50 -8.49 6.33
C ASP A 123 -14.15 -7.86 4.98
N VAL A 124 -13.02 -7.15 4.94
CA VAL A 124 -12.48 -6.56 3.71
C VAL A 124 -11.14 -7.22 3.47
N HIS A 125 -10.85 -7.67 2.25
CA HIS A 125 -9.56 -8.27 1.89
C HIS A 125 -8.87 -7.47 0.77
N VAL A 126 -7.58 -7.75 0.55
CA VAL A 126 -6.86 -7.23 -0.62
C VAL A 126 -7.19 -8.11 -1.82
N GLU A 127 -7.93 -7.55 -2.77
CA GLU A 127 -8.34 -8.21 -3.99
C GLU A 127 -7.38 -7.89 -5.15
N HIS A 128 -7.09 -8.89 -5.97
CA HIS A 128 -6.30 -8.74 -7.19
C HIS A 128 -7.24 -8.53 -8.38
N ILE A 129 -7.20 -7.36 -9.00
CA ILE A 129 -8.10 -7.03 -10.11
C ILE A 129 -7.84 -7.99 -11.29
N MET A 130 -6.60 -8.04 -11.75
CA MET A 130 -6.07 -9.13 -12.57
C MET A 130 -5.66 -10.29 -11.65
N PRO A 131 -6.21 -11.51 -11.81
CA PRO A 131 -5.97 -12.63 -10.90
C PRO A 131 -4.51 -13.07 -10.81
N GLN A 132 -4.15 -13.63 -9.64
CA GLN A 132 -2.81 -14.19 -9.40
C GLN A 132 -2.45 -15.36 -10.32
N LYS A 133 -3.44 -16.16 -10.71
CA LYS A 133 -3.28 -17.26 -11.67
C LYS A 133 -4.18 -16.95 -12.87
N ILE A 134 -3.63 -17.01 -14.08
CA ILE A 134 -4.37 -16.71 -15.33
C ILE A 134 -4.41 -17.89 -16.32
N LYS A 135 -3.55 -18.92 -16.14
CA LYS A 135 -3.31 -19.95 -17.17
C LYS A 135 -4.22 -21.18 -17.09
N THR A 136 -4.72 -21.53 -15.91
CA THR A 136 -5.38 -22.82 -15.70
C THR A 136 -6.79 -22.84 -16.30
N LYS A 137 -7.24 -24.00 -16.79
CA LYS A 137 -8.60 -24.18 -17.32
C LYS A 137 -9.66 -23.74 -16.30
N LYS A 138 -9.48 -24.16 -15.03
CA LYS A 138 -10.34 -23.74 -13.91
C LYS A 138 -10.44 -22.22 -13.76
N VAL A 139 -9.31 -21.51 -13.83
CA VAL A 139 -9.32 -20.04 -13.79
C VAL A 139 -10.05 -19.44 -14.99
N LYS A 140 -9.87 -19.99 -16.19
CA LYS A 140 -10.58 -19.49 -17.38
C LYS A 140 -12.08 -19.66 -17.25
N GLU A 141 -12.54 -20.74 -16.64
CA GLU A 141 -13.97 -20.99 -16.37
C GLU A 141 -14.51 -20.04 -15.29
N GLU A 142 -13.84 -19.94 -14.15
CA GLU A 142 -14.28 -19.16 -12.98
C GLU A 142 -14.13 -17.64 -13.19
N LEU A 143 -12.98 -17.20 -13.70
CA LEU A 143 -12.56 -15.80 -13.75
C LEU A 143 -12.48 -15.23 -15.17
N GLY A 144 -12.72 -16.06 -16.19
CA GLY A 144 -12.63 -15.72 -17.61
C GLY A 144 -11.22 -15.83 -18.19
N ASP A 145 -11.10 -15.79 -19.52
CA ASP A 145 -9.81 -15.95 -20.21
C ASP A 145 -8.96 -14.67 -20.17
N TRP A 146 -8.29 -14.47 -19.03
CA TRP A 146 -7.35 -13.36 -18.82
C TRP A 146 -6.16 -13.40 -19.78
N VAL A 147 -5.69 -14.57 -20.21
CA VAL A 147 -4.55 -14.67 -21.15
C VAL A 147 -4.94 -14.02 -22.48
N THR A 148 -6.08 -14.43 -23.03
CA THR A 148 -6.61 -13.87 -24.29
C THR A 148 -6.95 -12.39 -24.14
N TYR A 149 -7.56 -11.99 -23.01
CA TYR A 149 -7.94 -10.60 -22.74
C TYR A 149 -6.74 -9.65 -22.64
N LEU A 150 -5.67 -10.07 -21.96
CA LEU A 150 -4.44 -9.28 -21.78
C LEU A 150 -3.60 -9.21 -23.06
N GLY A 151 -3.71 -10.21 -23.95
CA GLY A 151 -3.07 -10.24 -25.26
C GLY A 151 -1.83 -11.14 -25.31
N SER A 152 -1.11 -11.12 -26.44
CA SER A 152 0.00 -12.05 -26.74
C SER A 152 1.13 -12.06 -25.70
N ASN A 153 1.38 -10.93 -25.02
CA ASN A 153 2.42 -10.80 -24.01
C ASN A 153 1.93 -11.09 -22.58
N ALA A 154 0.72 -11.64 -22.41
CA ALA A 154 0.12 -11.86 -21.10
C ALA A 154 1.03 -12.68 -20.17
N GLU A 155 1.61 -13.76 -20.68
CA GLU A 155 2.40 -14.68 -19.86
C GLU A 155 3.76 -14.10 -19.41
N SER A 156 4.37 -13.24 -20.23
CA SER A 156 5.66 -12.62 -19.91
C SER A 156 5.51 -11.38 -19.03
N GLN A 157 4.39 -10.66 -19.15
CA GLN A 157 4.13 -9.44 -18.41
C GLN A 157 3.42 -9.70 -17.08
N HIS A 158 2.54 -10.72 -17.00
CA HIS A 158 1.74 -11.00 -15.79
C HIS A 158 2.56 -11.02 -14.49
N PRO A 159 3.71 -11.73 -14.39
CA PRO A 159 4.52 -11.76 -13.17
C PRO A 159 5.06 -10.39 -12.74
N LYS A 160 5.22 -9.44 -13.66
CA LYS A 160 5.72 -8.09 -13.38
C LYS A 160 4.66 -7.14 -12.81
N PHE A 161 3.38 -7.44 -13.07
CA PHE A 161 2.26 -6.54 -12.80
C PHE A 161 1.29 -7.08 -11.74
N VAL A 162 1.24 -8.40 -11.54
CA VAL A 162 0.25 -9.06 -10.67
C VAL A 162 0.27 -8.54 -9.24
N ASP A 163 1.45 -8.30 -8.68
CA ASP A 163 1.61 -7.85 -7.30
C ASP A 163 1.83 -6.33 -7.18
N ARG A 164 1.69 -5.58 -8.28
CA ARG A 164 1.82 -4.10 -8.21
C ARG A 164 0.64 -3.48 -7.50
N ILE A 165 0.87 -2.41 -6.74
CA ILE A 165 -0.19 -1.68 -6.03
C ILE A 165 -1.34 -1.27 -6.94
N GLY A 166 -1.05 -0.90 -8.19
CA GLY A 166 -2.05 -0.58 -9.21
C GLY A 166 -3.00 -1.73 -9.55
N ASN A 167 -2.64 -3.00 -9.29
CA ASN A 167 -3.49 -4.17 -9.49
C ASN A 167 -4.29 -4.56 -8.23
N LEU A 168 -4.01 -3.94 -7.08
CA LEU A 168 -4.59 -4.29 -5.79
C LEU A 168 -5.69 -3.30 -5.40
N THR A 169 -6.75 -3.81 -4.77
CA THR A 169 -7.82 -2.97 -4.21
C THR A 169 -8.37 -3.58 -2.93
N LEU A 170 -9.10 -2.80 -2.14
CA LEU A 170 -9.80 -3.29 -0.96
C LEU A 170 -11.22 -3.73 -1.33
N PHE A 171 -11.63 -4.95 -0.97
CA PHE A 171 -12.94 -5.46 -1.37
C PHE A 171 -13.55 -6.37 -0.29
N ALA A 172 -14.86 -6.21 -0.05
CA ALA A 172 -15.62 -6.99 0.92
C ALA A 172 -16.47 -8.11 0.28
N GLY A 173 -16.65 -8.09 -1.05
CA GLY A 173 -17.55 -8.99 -1.76
C GLY A 173 -16.84 -10.17 -2.44
N ALA A 174 -17.61 -11.18 -2.83
CA ALA A 174 -17.19 -12.21 -3.77
C ALA A 174 -17.65 -11.86 -5.20
N LEU A 175 -17.01 -12.45 -6.22
CA LEU A 175 -17.35 -12.24 -7.62
C LEU A 175 -18.68 -12.93 -7.98
N ASN A 176 -19.54 -12.25 -8.74
CA ASN A 176 -20.66 -12.91 -9.42
C ASN A 176 -20.12 -13.76 -10.58
N ILE A 177 -20.24 -15.08 -10.46
CA ILE A 177 -19.76 -16.05 -11.46
C ILE A 177 -20.82 -16.19 -12.55
N GLY A 178 -20.66 -15.43 -13.64
CA GLY A 178 -21.47 -15.56 -14.86
C GLY A 178 -20.58 -15.49 -16.10
N ALA A 179 -20.97 -16.15 -17.19
CA ALA A 179 -20.19 -16.16 -18.43
C ALA A 179 -20.14 -14.75 -19.09
N SER A 180 -18.93 -14.29 -19.44
CA SER A 180 -18.66 -13.03 -20.16
C SER A 180 -17.31 -13.10 -20.86
N ASN A 181 -17.21 -12.48 -22.04
CA ASN A 181 -16.01 -12.39 -22.88
C ASN A 181 -14.96 -11.41 -22.34
N ASN A 182 -15.36 -10.45 -21.48
CA ASN A 182 -14.45 -9.54 -20.82
C ASN A 182 -14.37 -9.92 -19.33
N PRO A 183 -13.27 -10.52 -18.87
CA PRO A 183 -13.17 -10.98 -17.49
C PRO A 183 -13.21 -9.83 -16.47
N PHE A 184 -12.66 -8.66 -16.80
CA PHE A 184 -12.74 -7.48 -15.94
C PHE A 184 -14.19 -6.94 -15.81
N ALA A 185 -14.96 -6.99 -16.89
CA ALA A 185 -16.37 -6.56 -16.86
C ALA A 185 -17.22 -7.36 -15.85
N ARG A 186 -16.87 -8.63 -15.59
CA ARG A 186 -17.51 -9.44 -14.54
C ARG A 186 -17.26 -8.85 -13.15
N LYS A 187 -16.00 -8.53 -12.84
CA LYS A 187 -15.61 -7.92 -11.55
C LYS A 187 -16.25 -6.55 -11.36
N LYS A 188 -16.30 -5.75 -12.44
CA LYS A 188 -16.87 -4.41 -12.43
C LYS A 188 -18.31 -4.34 -11.91
N ALA A 189 -19.14 -5.35 -12.18
CA ALA A 189 -20.50 -5.41 -11.63
C ALA A 189 -20.49 -5.50 -10.10
N ALA A 190 -19.63 -6.33 -9.52
CA ALA A 190 -19.49 -6.45 -8.06
C ALA A 190 -18.80 -5.21 -7.44
N TYR A 191 -17.83 -4.61 -8.14
CA TYR A 191 -17.17 -3.37 -7.69
C TYR A 191 -18.11 -2.16 -7.62
N LYS A 192 -19.19 -2.16 -8.41
CA LYS A 192 -20.20 -1.09 -8.38
C LYS A 192 -20.95 -1.03 -7.06
N GLU A 193 -21.14 -2.18 -6.42
CA GLU A 193 -21.83 -2.30 -5.12
C GLU A 193 -20.91 -1.98 -3.94
N SER A 194 -19.61 -1.75 -4.19
CA SER A 194 -18.63 -1.43 -3.14
C SER A 194 -18.73 0.03 -2.71
N SER A 195 -18.84 0.26 -1.41
CA SER A 195 -18.72 1.60 -0.80
C SER A 195 -17.28 2.13 -0.74
N ILE A 196 -16.28 1.26 -0.95
CA ILE A 196 -14.87 1.64 -1.02
C ILE A 196 -14.62 2.42 -2.31
N ILE A 197 -14.23 3.69 -2.19
CA ILE A 197 -13.99 4.63 -3.28
C ILE A 197 -12.95 4.09 -4.26
N LEU A 198 -11.81 3.60 -3.77
CA LEU A 198 -10.75 3.02 -4.62
C LEU A 198 -11.26 1.90 -5.53
N THR A 199 -12.17 1.07 -5.02
CA THR A 199 -12.76 -0.04 -5.77
C THR A 199 -13.85 0.46 -6.71
N ASN A 200 -14.69 1.39 -6.26
CA ASN A 200 -15.74 1.98 -7.08
C ASN A 200 -15.16 2.74 -8.28
N GLU A 201 -14.04 3.45 -8.11
CA GLU A 201 -13.33 4.15 -9.19
C GLU A 201 -12.91 3.24 -10.35
N LEU A 202 -12.64 1.96 -10.09
CA LEU A 202 -12.35 0.96 -11.13
C LEU A 202 -13.51 0.80 -12.11
N THR A 203 -14.74 1.04 -11.67
CA THR A 203 -15.93 0.94 -12.52
C THR A 203 -15.99 2.04 -13.59
N LYS A 204 -15.19 3.10 -13.47
CA LYS A 204 -15.11 4.12 -14.53
C LYS A 204 -14.31 3.62 -15.74
N ARG A 205 -13.52 2.55 -15.58
CA ARG A 205 -12.70 1.98 -16.65
C ARG A 205 -13.51 0.99 -17.51
N SER A 206 -13.29 1.00 -18.82
CA SER A 206 -13.91 0.05 -19.75
C SER A 206 -13.12 -1.26 -19.85
N ASN A 207 -11.81 -1.19 -19.67
CA ASN A 207 -10.88 -2.29 -19.64
C ASN A 207 -9.87 -2.12 -18.50
N PHE A 208 -9.15 -3.19 -18.19
CA PHE A 208 -8.12 -3.20 -17.16
C PHE A 208 -6.98 -4.12 -17.59
N LYS A 209 -6.02 -3.55 -18.32
CA LYS A 209 -4.83 -4.25 -18.84
C LYS A 209 -3.56 -3.74 -18.14
N PHE A 210 -2.40 -4.23 -18.58
CA PHE A 210 -1.10 -3.83 -18.00
C PHE A 210 -0.88 -2.31 -17.95
N ARG A 211 -1.29 -1.58 -19.00
CA ARG A 211 -1.20 -0.11 -19.04
C ARG A 211 -2.08 0.56 -17.97
N ASP A 212 -3.23 -0.02 -17.64
CA ASP A 212 -4.10 0.49 -16.58
C ASP A 212 -3.50 0.28 -15.20
N ILE A 213 -2.86 -0.88 -14.99
CA ILE A 213 -2.12 -1.17 -13.75
C ILE A 213 -0.97 -0.18 -13.59
N GLU A 214 -0.18 0.04 -14.64
CA GLU A 214 0.92 1.01 -14.63
C GLU A 214 0.43 2.43 -14.31
N LYS A 215 -0.60 2.89 -15.02
CA LYS A 215 -1.19 4.21 -14.80
C LYS A 215 -1.72 4.36 -13.37
N ARG A 216 -2.47 3.36 -12.88
CA ARG A 216 -3.02 3.39 -11.52
C ARG A 216 -1.92 3.31 -10.46
N SER A 217 -0.86 2.54 -10.69
CA SER A 217 0.33 2.52 -9.82
C SER A 217 0.95 3.92 -9.70
N GLY A 218 1.07 4.65 -10.81
CA GLY A 218 1.54 6.04 -10.81
C GLY A 218 0.59 6.98 -10.06
N GLU A 219 -0.72 6.91 -10.33
CA GLU A 219 -1.74 7.71 -9.63
C GLU A 219 -1.70 7.49 -8.10
N LEU A 220 -1.53 6.23 -7.65
CA LEU A 220 -1.43 5.90 -6.23
C LEU A 220 -0.11 6.32 -5.61
N SER A 221 0.99 6.36 -6.38
CA SER A 221 2.29 6.78 -5.85
C SER A 221 2.38 8.28 -5.62
N GLU A 222 1.64 9.11 -6.38
CA GLU A 222 1.50 10.54 -6.09
C GLU A 222 0.85 10.75 -4.71
N ILE A 223 -0.26 10.06 -4.46
CA ILE A 223 -0.98 10.14 -3.18
C ILE A 223 -0.08 9.62 -2.04
N ALA A 224 0.72 8.58 -2.30
CA ALA A 224 1.64 8.04 -1.31
C ALA A 224 2.67 9.08 -0.84
N VAL A 225 3.23 9.89 -1.75
CA VAL A 225 4.19 10.94 -1.38
C VAL A 225 3.57 11.97 -0.43
N GLU A 226 2.31 12.33 -0.65
CA GLU A 226 1.57 13.27 0.21
C GLU A 226 1.23 12.66 1.58
N LEU A 227 0.87 11.37 1.62
CA LEU A 227 0.51 10.66 2.85
C LEU A 227 1.70 10.38 3.77
N TRP A 228 2.86 10.10 3.17
CA TRP A 228 4.09 9.78 3.88
C TRP A 228 5.17 10.78 3.48
N PRO A 229 5.09 12.04 3.94
CA PRO A 229 6.04 13.08 3.57
C PRO A 229 7.42 12.80 4.16
N ARG A 230 8.45 13.29 3.48
CA ARG A 230 9.81 13.28 4.02
C ARG A 230 9.91 14.24 5.23
N PRO A 231 10.54 13.83 6.35
CA PRO A 231 10.76 14.67 7.54
C PRO A 231 11.56 15.94 7.30
#